data_AF-A0A939W835-F1
#
_entry.id   AF-A0A939W835-F1
#
_cell.length_a   1.000
_cell.length_b   1.000
_cell.length_c   1.000
_cell.angle_alpha   90.00
_cell.angle_beta   90.00
_cell.angle_gamma   90.00
#
_symmetry.space_group_name_H-M   'P 1'
#
loop_
_entity.id
_entity.type
_entity.pdbx_description
1 polymer ?
#
loop_
_entity_poly.entity_id
_entity_poly.type
_entity_poly.pdbx_seq_one_letter_code
_entity_poly.pdbx_strand_id
1 'polypeptide(L)'
;MNGYSRNMKPCRLKQALALTLAATLAMTFFACEGPAPSKASGQAESPQQAAVRPVSPPKATPAPVNDRLTPGALTTYAYLLFTQAMLREDEEALLLAAPVMKEAAAPVRVWMEAGIWLMGRRSSSTIPFLEQAQELWPEDMSLTMLHAEALMEAGMADKSIGITRAYLRRHPDSTDAKLELALLLVKHRDFSEAEAILNAIPQKNRTPLVNYYQSRALVGMERPAEAIAYLQKAIKEM
;
A
#
# COMPACT_ATOMS: atom_id res chain seq x y z
N MET A 1 18.04 59.56 8.16
CA MET A 1 17.74 59.26 9.58
C MET A 1 17.39 57.78 9.67
N ASN A 2 18.18 57.03 10.44
CA ASN A 2 18.01 55.67 11.00
C ASN A 2 17.47 54.56 10.07
N GLY A 3 18.20 53.53 9.64
CA GLY A 3 19.42 52.93 10.17
C GLY A 3 19.15 52.06 11.39
N TYR A 4 18.83 50.76 11.21
CA TYR A 4 19.09 49.71 12.20
C TYR A 4 19.18 48.33 11.54
N SER A 5 20.43 47.97 11.19
CA SER A 5 20.90 46.60 11.03
C SER A 5 21.18 46.02 12.42
N ARG A 6 20.79 44.77 12.69
CA ARG A 6 21.34 43.99 13.81
C ARG A 6 21.61 42.55 13.38
N ASN A 7 22.86 42.36 12.95
CA ASN A 7 23.65 41.16 13.19
C ASN A 7 23.56 40.72 14.67
N MET A 8 23.33 39.42 14.93
CA MET A 8 23.84 38.74 16.13
C MET A 8 24.07 37.24 15.85
N LYS A 9 25.33 36.87 15.59
CA LYS A 9 26.02 35.73 16.22
C LYS A 9 27.13 36.38 17.05
N PRO A 10 27.44 35.98 18.30
CA PRO A 10 27.99 34.65 18.59
C PRO A 10 27.66 34.11 20.01
N CYS A 11 27.87 32.82 20.28
CA CYS A 11 28.59 32.41 21.49
C CYS A 11 28.94 30.91 21.44
N ARG A 12 30.24 30.62 21.39
CA ARG A 12 30.80 29.30 21.72
C ARG A 12 30.81 29.19 23.25
N LEU A 13 30.16 28.17 23.80
CA LEU A 13 30.46 27.72 25.16
C LEU A 13 31.01 26.29 25.07
N LYS A 14 32.33 26.18 25.18
CA LYS A 14 33.00 24.93 25.54
C LYS A 14 32.67 24.67 27.01
N GLN A 15 32.28 23.45 27.36
CA GLN A 15 32.79 22.76 28.53
C GLN A 15 32.49 21.25 28.43
N ALA A 16 33.51 20.49 28.80
CA ALA A 16 33.60 19.05 28.73
C ALA A 16 32.86 18.38 29.87
N LEU A 17 32.40 17.14 29.67
CA LEU A 17 32.58 16.09 30.67
C LEU A 17 32.58 14.72 29.97
N ALA A 18 33.71 14.05 30.03
CA ALA A 18 33.86 12.65 29.68
C ALA A 18 33.27 11.79 30.82
N LEU A 19 32.52 10.73 30.47
CA LEU A 19 32.40 9.54 31.32
C LEU A 19 31.89 8.37 30.48
N THR A 20 32.84 7.51 30.12
CA THR A 20 32.64 6.15 29.63
C THR A 20 32.29 5.23 30.80
N LEU A 21 31.29 4.36 30.65
CA LEU A 21 31.25 3.11 31.40
C LEU A 21 30.50 2.04 30.60
N ALA A 22 31.28 1.10 30.07
CA ALA A 22 30.82 -0.19 29.59
C ALA A 22 30.63 -1.13 30.79
N ALA A 23 29.53 -1.86 30.82
CA ALA A 23 29.32 -2.94 31.79
C ALA A 23 28.87 -4.20 31.04
N THR A 24 29.81 -5.11 30.83
CA THR A 24 29.61 -6.50 30.43
C THR A 24 29.27 -7.33 31.67
N LEU A 25 28.12 -8.00 31.69
CA LEU A 25 27.77 -8.96 32.75
C LEU A 25 28.05 -10.39 32.23
N ALA A 26 29.09 -11.01 32.76
CA ALA A 26 29.32 -12.45 32.66
C ALA A 26 28.58 -13.15 33.81
N MET A 27 27.63 -14.02 33.49
CA MET A 27 27.01 -14.91 34.48
C MET A 27 27.87 -16.16 34.64
N THR A 28 28.43 -16.34 35.83
CA THR A 28 29.02 -17.59 36.31
C THR A 28 27.95 -18.46 36.95
N PHE A 29 27.87 -19.71 36.52
CA PHE A 29 27.09 -20.76 37.17
C PHE A 29 27.75 -21.15 38.49
N PHE A 30 27.00 -21.09 39.60
CA PHE A 30 27.38 -21.68 40.87
C PHE A 30 26.48 -22.88 41.15
N ALA A 31 27.12 -24.04 41.31
CA ALA A 31 26.51 -25.30 41.70
C ALA A 31 26.13 -25.28 43.19
N CYS A 32 24.98 -25.87 43.51
CA CYS A 32 24.63 -26.27 44.88
C CYS A 32 24.52 -27.79 44.92
N GLU A 33 25.42 -28.42 45.68
CA GLU A 33 25.38 -29.83 46.08
C GLU A 33 24.29 -30.07 47.14
N GLY A 34 23.65 -31.25 47.08
CA GLY A 34 22.81 -31.81 48.13
C GLY A 34 23.24 -33.26 48.44
N PRO A 35 23.01 -33.78 49.65
CA PRO A 35 23.81 -34.86 50.23
C PRO A 35 23.31 -36.28 49.89
N ALA A 36 24.24 -37.22 49.97
CA ALA A 36 24.13 -38.65 49.68
C ALA A 36 23.29 -39.45 50.71
N PRO A 37 22.90 -40.70 50.33
CA PRO A 37 22.95 -41.79 51.30
C PRO A 37 23.70 -43.06 50.79
N SER A 38 24.42 -43.63 51.77
CA SER A 38 24.81 -45.03 52.03
C SER A 38 25.21 -45.99 50.90
N LYS A 39 26.44 -46.50 51.07
CA LYS A 39 27.06 -47.66 50.41
C LYS A 39 26.20 -48.94 50.55
N ALA A 40 25.97 -49.61 49.43
CA ALA A 40 25.75 -51.06 49.39
C ALA A 40 26.58 -51.62 48.23
N SER A 41 27.55 -52.45 48.58
CA SER A 41 28.41 -53.21 47.68
C SER A 41 27.61 -54.30 46.98
N GLY A 42 27.43 -54.18 45.67
CA GLY A 42 26.93 -55.23 44.79
C GLY A 42 27.82 -55.28 43.55
N GLN A 43 28.33 -56.46 43.22
CA GLN A 43 29.31 -56.69 42.16
C GLN A 43 28.79 -56.31 40.77
N ALA A 44 29.76 -55.96 39.92
CA ALA A 44 29.60 -55.50 38.56
C ALA A 44 28.98 -56.55 37.63
N GLU A 45 28.03 -56.11 36.79
CA GLU A 45 27.83 -56.60 35.43
C GLU A 45 27.12 -55.49 34.63
N SER A 46 27.85 -54.88 33.68
CA SER A 46 27.36 -53.81 32.82
C SER A 46 26.60 -54.39 31.62
N PRO A 47 25.40 -53.89 31.27
CA PRO A 47 24.80 -54.18 29.97
C PRO A 47 25.65 -53.49 28.89
N GLN A 48 26.24 -54.27 27.98
CA GLN A 48 26.91 -53.75 26.79
C GLN A 48 25.91 -52.93 25.96
N GLN A 49 26.06 -51.61 26.02
CA GLN A 49 25.46 -50.69 25.07
C GLN A 49 26.02 -51.02 23.68
N ALA A 50 25.16 -51.57 22.82
CA ALA A 50 25.44 -51.65 21.39
C ALA A 50 25.69 -50.22 20.89
N ALA A 51 26.92 -49.92 20.50
CA ALA A 51 27.31 -48.63 19.95
C ALA A 51 26.50 -48.36 18.68
N VAL A 52 25.50 -47.49 18.77
CA VAL A 52 24.89 -46.87 17.59
C VAL A 52 25.98 -46.02 16.95
N ARG A 53 26.54 -46.51 15.83
CA ARG A 53 27.50 -45.74 15.04
C ARG A 53 26.83 -44.42 14.64
N PRO A 54 27.46 -43.25 14.87
CA PRO A 54 26.94 -42.00 14.35
C PRO A 54 26.97 -42.09 12.83
N VAL A 55 25.80 -42.26 12.20
CA VAL A 55 25.66 -42.07 10.76
C VAL A 55 25.87 -40.59 10.54
N SER A 56 27.04 -40.22 10.03
CA SER A 56 27.29 -38.85 9.58
C SER A 56 26.20 -38.51 8.55
N PRO A 57 25.47 -37.38 8.70
CA PRO A 57 24.52 -36.98 7.68
C PRO A 57 25.28 -36.89 6.34
N PRO A 58 24.68 -37.35 5.23
CA PRO A 58 25.33 -37.23 3.93
C PRO A 58 25.73 -35.76 3.75
N LYS A 59 27.00 -35.52 3.38
CA LYS A 59 27.49 -34.18 3.07
C LYS A 59 26.57 -33.60 2.00
N ALA A 60 25.64 -32.74 2.39
CA ALA A 60 24.80 -32.02 1.47
C ALA A 60 25.73 -31.14 0.63
N THR A 61 25.88 -31.47 -0.65
CA THR A 61 26.46 -30.55 -1.61
C THR A 61 25.60 -29.28 -1.56
N PRO A 62 26.18 -28.10 -1.29
CA PRO A 62 25.39 -26.87 -1.28
C PRO A 62 24.73 -26.75 -2.64
N ALA A 63 23.40 -26.55 -2.63
CA ALA A 63 22.67 -26.26 -3.85
C ALA A 63 23.34 -25.06 -4.54
N PRO A 64 23.42 -25.03 -5.88
CA PRO A 64 23.97 -23.88 -6.59
C PRO A 64 23.21 -22.63 -6.13
N VAL A 65 23.96 -21.57 -5.80
CA VAL A 65 23.38 -20.27 -5.45
C VAL A 65 22.59 -19.81 -6.66
N ASN A 66 21.27 -19.78 -6.53
CA ASN A 66 20.41 -19.30 -7.58
C ASN A 66 20.28 -17.79 -7.37
N ASP A 67 20.86 -17.00 -8.26
CA ASP A 67 20.85 -15.52 -8.16
C ASP A 67 19.44 -14.92 -8.33
N ARG A 68 18.44 -15.76 -8.62
CA ARG A 68 17.04 -15.39 -8.77
C ARG A 68 16.18 -16.02 -7.68
N LEU A 69 15.37 -15.18 -7.04
CA LEU A 69 14.34 -15.64 -6.11
C LEU A 69 13.33 -16.52 -6.84
N THR A 70 12.81 -17.55 -6.16
CA THR A 70 11.65 -18.29 -6.67
C THR A 70 10.44 -17.34 -6.72
N PRO A 71 9.43 -17.60 -7.56
CA PRO A 71 8.26 -16.72 -7.65
C PRO A 71 7.60 -16.46 -6.29
N GLY A 72 7.43 -17.50 -5.47
CA GLY A 72 6.89 -17.35 -4.11
C GLY A 72 7.78 -16.50 -3.20
N ALA A 73 9.10 -16.71 -3.23
CA ALA A 73 10.04 -15.90 -2.46
C ALA A 73 10.08 -14.44 -2.93
N LEU A 74 9.95 -14.19 -4.24
CA LEU A 74 9.88 -12.86 -4.81
C LEU A 74 8.60 -12.14 -4.37
N THR A 75 7.44 -12.82 -4.36
CA THR A 75 6.20 -12.25 -3.83
C THR A 75 6.31 -11.90 -2.35
N THR A 76 6.87 -12.80 -1.53
CA THR A 76 7.12 -12.50 -0.10
C THR A 76 8.07 -11.32 0.06
N TYR A 77 9.16 -11.29 -0.70
CA TYR A 77 10.14 -10.22 -0.65
C TYR A 77 9.54 -8.87 -1.04
N ALA A 78 8.77 -8.81 -2.12
CA ALA A 78 8.05 -7.61 -2.55
C ALA A 78 7.08 -7.09 -1.46
N TYR A 79 6.34 -7.99 -0.82
CA TYR A 79 5.44 -7.62 0.27
C TYR A 79 6.20 -7.07 1.50
N LEU A 80 7.36 -7.66 1.83
CA LEU A 80 8.20 -7.18 2.94
C LEU A 80 8.79 -5.79 2.65
N LEU A 81 9.24 -5.54 1.43
CA LEU A 81 9.72 -4.20 1.02
C LEU A 81 8.60 -3.17 1.12
N PHE A 82 7.42 -3.48 0.56
CA PHE A 82 6.24 -2.62 0.66
C PHE A 82 5.86 -2.32 2.11
N THR A 83 5.68 -3.36 2.94
CA THR A 83 5.28 -3.18 4.34
C THR A 83 6.31 -2.42 5.15
N GLN A 84 7.61 -2.66 4.92
CA GLN A 84 8.68 -1.91 5.56
C GLN A 84 8.64 -0.42 5.17
N ALA A 85 8.43 -0.11 3.88
CA ALA A 85 8.32 1.27 3.40
C ALA A 85 7.11 1.97 4.03
N MET A 86 5.94 1.33 4.03
CA MET A 86 4.71 1.85 4.64
C MET A 86 4.85 2.10 6.14
N LEU A 87 5.43 1.14 6.90
CA LEU A 87 5.65 1.25 8.34
C LEU A 87 6.61 2.37 8.72
N ARG A 88 7.57 2.67 7.84
CA ARG A 88 8.55 3.76 8.04
C ARG A 88 8.08 5.08 7.46
N GLU A 89 6.92 5.09 6.80
CA GLU A 89 6.42 6.21 5.99
C GLU A 89 7.47 6.72 4.99
N ASP A 90 8.27 5.79 4.45
CA ASP A 90 9.41 6.07 3.58
C ASP A 90 8.99 5.93 2.11
N GLU A 91 8.73 7.08 1.49
CA GLU A 91 8.30 7.13 0.09
C GLU A 91 9.39 6.64 -0.86
N GLU A 92 10.65 6.98 -0.62
CA GLU A 92 11.76 6.54 -1.47
C GLU A 92 11.88 5.02 -1.44
N ALA A 93 11.80 4.43 -0.25
CA ALA A 93 11.77 2.97 -0.09
C ALA A 93 10.57 2.33 -0.82
N LEU A 94 9.39 2.96 -0.80
CA LEU A 94 8.22 2.46 -1.53
C LEU A 94 8.45 2.49 -3.04
N LEU A 95 9.03 3.56 -3.56
CA LEU A 95 9.34 3.68 -4.99
C LEU A 95 10.43 2.68 -5.42
N LEU A 96 11.39 2.37 -4.55
CA LEU A 96 12.37 1.31 -4.77
C LEU A 96 11.74 -0.10 -4.70
N ALA A 97 10.66 -0.28 -3.93
CA ALA A 97 9.91 -1.53 -3.87
C ALA A 97 9.04 -1.77 -5.12
N ALA A 98 8.57 -0.71 -5.78
CA ALA A 98 7.61 -0.80 -6.90
C ALA A 98 8.07 -1.69 -8.06
N PRO A 99 9.33 -1.65 -8.54
CA PRO A 99 9.81 -2.57 -9.58
C PRO A 99 9.77 -4.03 -9.15
N VAL A 100 10.12 -4.31 -7.88
CA VAL A 100 10.08 -5.66 -7.31
C VAL A 100 8.63 -6.14 -7.17
N MET A 101 7.73 -5.26 -6.74
CA MET A 101 6.28 -5.52 -6.73
C MET A 101 5.74 -5.83 -8.12
N LYS A 102 6.23 -5.13 -9.14
CA LYS A 102 5.83 -5.35 -10.54
C LYS A 102 6.32 -6.68 -11.05
N GLU A 103 7.58 -7.02 -10.82
CA GLU A 103 8.16 -8.31 -11.18
C GLU A 103 7.44 -9.47 -10.47
N ALA A 104 7.07 -9.26 -9.20
CA ALA A 104 6.32 -10.22 -8.41
C ALA A 104 4.83 -10.34 -8.79
N ALA A 105 4.34 -9.52 -9.73
CA ALA A 105 2.92 -9.35 -10.03
C ALA A 105 2.08 -9.15 -8.75
N ALA A 106 2.52 -8.25 -7.87
CA ALA A 106 1.92 -8.03 -6.57
C ALA A 106 0.42 -7.73 -6.69
N PRO A 107 -0.43 -8.28 -5.79
CA PRO A 107 -1.87 -8.11 -5.86
C PRO A 107 -2.28 -6.63 -5.89
N VAL A 108 -3.35 -6.32 -6.63
CA VAL A 108 -3.86 -4.94 -6.78
C VAL A 108 -4.07 -4.20 -5.46
N ARG A 109 -4.44 -4.91 -4.38
CA ARG A 109 -4.59 -4.35 -3.02
C ARG A 109 -3.34 -3.63 -2.54
N VAL A 110 -2.15 -4.19 -2.79
CA VAL A 110 -0.87 -3.61 -2.34
C VAL A 110 -0.61 -2.30 -3.09
N TRP A 111 -0.85 -2.28 -4.40
CA TRP A 111 -0.74 -1.08 -5.22
C TRP A 111 -1.75 0.00 -4.83
N MET A 112 -3.01 -0.37 -4.56
CA MET A 112 -4.02 0.59 -4.13
C MET A 112 -3.71 1.18 -2.76
N GLU A 113 -3.28 0.37 -1.80
CA GLU A 113 -2.91 0.87 -0.46
C GLU A 113 -1.74 1.87 -0.53
N ALA A 114 -0.69 1.52 -1.27
CA ALA A 114 0.43 2.42 -1.55
C ALA A 114 -0.02 3.69 -2.30
N GLY A 115 -0.88 3.55 -3.31
CA GLY A 115 -1.41 4.67 -4.09
C GLY A 115 -2.24 5.64 -3.26
N ILE A 116 -3.13 5.13 -2.40
CA ILE A 116 -3.90 5.93 -1.44
C ILE A 116 -2.97 6.66 -0.46
N TRP A 117 -1.93 5.98 0.02
CA TRP A 117 -0.94 6.58 0.90
C TRP A 117 -0.17 7.73 0.22
N LEU A 118 0.25 7.56 -1.04
CA LEU A 118 0.90 8.62 -1.83
C LEU A 118 -0.05 9.81 -2.10
N MET A 119 -1.31 9.52 -2.44
CA MET A 119 -2.35 10.54 -2.64
C MET A 119 -2.57 11.38 -1.40
N GLY A 120 -2.72 10.75 -0.23
CA GLY A 120 -2.93 11.44 1.04
C GLY A 120 -1.78 12.41 1.40
N ARG A 121 -0.58 12.14 0.89
CA ARG A 121 0.63 12.98 1.05
C ARG A 121 0.81 14.00 -0.07
N ARG A 122 -0.07 14.00 -1.08
CA ARG A 122 0.07 14.79 -2.31
C ARG A 122 1.43 14.62 -2.97
N SER A 123 1.95 13.38 -2.95
CA SER A 123 3.23 13.07 -3.55
C SER A 123 3.17 13.28 -5.07
N SER A 124 4.23 13.87 -5.63
CA SER A 124 4.43 13.96 -7.08
C SER A 124 4.61 12.59 -7.74
N SER A 125 4.94 11.56 -6.97
CA SER A 125 5.18 10.20 -7.42
C SER A 125 3.89 9.39 -7.60
N THR A 126 2.74 9.93 -7.15
CA THR A 126 1.44 9.24 -7.18
C THR A 126 1.05 8.75 -8.57
N ILE A 127 1.07 9.64 -9.57
CA ILE A 127 0.66 9.29 -10.93
C ILE A 127 1.59 8.24 -11.56
N PRO A 128 2.93 8.42 -11.61
CA PRO A 128 3.80 7.40 -12.19
C PRO A 128 3.79 6.07 -11.42
N PHE A 129 3.46 6.09 -10.13
CA PHE A 129 3.23 4.87 -9.35
C PHE A 129 1.94 4.15 -9.77
N LEU A 130 0.83 4.88 -9.91
CA LEU A 130 -0.46 4.31 -10.34
C LEU A 130 -0.45 3.86 -11.80
N GLU A 131 0.34 4.49 -12.66
CA GLU A 131 0.58 4.02 -14.03
C GLU A 131 1.19 2.61 -14.05
N GLN A 132 2.21 2.36 -13.22
CA GLN A 132 2.81 1.03 -13.10
C GLN A 132 1.81 -0.02 -12.60
N ALA A 133 0.97 0.35 -11.62
CA ALA A 133 -0.09 -0.52 -11.14
C ALA A 133 -1.09 -0.86 -12.26
N GLN A 134 -1.47 0.13 -13.06
CA GLN A 134 -2.48 -0.02 -14.11
C GLN A 134 -1.98 -0.87 -15.29
N GLU A 135 -0.66 -0.93 -15.52
CA GLU A 135 -0.08 -1.88 -16.48
C GLU A 135 -0.29 -3.35 -16.05
N LEU A 136 -0.27 -3.63 -14.75
CA LEU A 136 -0.46 -4.98 -14.19
C LEU A 136 -1.94 -5.34 -14.06
N TRP A 137 -2.77 -4.35 -13.70
CA TRP A 137 -4.19 -4.54 -13.37
C TRP A 137 -5.10 -3.66 -14.23
N PRO A 138 -5.04 -3.77 -15.58
CA PRO A 138 -5.79 -2.88 -16.47
C PRO A 138 -7.31 -3.10 -16.43
N GLU A 139 -7.76 -4.24 -15.91
CA GLU A 139 -9.18 -4.63 -15.79
C GLU A 139 -9.75 -4.36 -14.38
N ASP A 140 -8.98 -3.74 -13.48
CA ASP A 140 -9.46 -3.41 -12.14
C ASP A 140 -10.11 -2.01 -12.11
N MET A 141 -11.41 -1.97 -11.87
CA MET A 141 -12.15 -0.71 -11.81
C MET A 141 -11.69 0.17 -10.64
N SER A 142 -11.42 -0.43 -9.47
CA SER A 142 -11.06 0.33 -8.26
C SER A 142 -9.73 1.04 -8.44
N LEU A 143 -8.76 0.37 -9.07
CA LEU A 143 -7.49 0.99 -9.45
C LEU A 143 -7.67 2.08 -10.51
N THR A 144 -8.53 1.85 -11.51
CA THR A 144 -8.86 2.86 -12.51
C THR A 144 -9.46 4.12 -11.88
N MET A 145 -10.39 3.96 -10.93
CA MET A 145 -10.98 5.07 -10.15
C MET A 145 -9.92 5.84 -9.37
N LEU A 146 -9.05 5.12 -8.64
CA LEU A 146 -7.98 5.73 -7.84
C LEU A 146 -7.03 6.55 -8.72
N HIS A 147 -6.63 6.02 -9.87
CA HIS A 147 -5.78 6.73 -10.82
C HIS A 147 -6.50 7.92 -11.45
N ALA A 148 -7.78 7.78 -11.79
CA ALA A 148 -8.58 8.87 -12.33
C ALA A 148 -8.71 10.01 -11.32
N GLU A 149 -8.95 9.72 -10.04
CA GLU A 149 -9.00 10.75 -8.99
C GLU A 149 -7.65 11.44 -8.80
N ALA A 150 -6.55 10.69 -8.74
CA ALA A 150 -5.20 11.26 -8.65
C ALA A 150 -4.90 12.22 -9.82
N LEU A 151 -5.35 11.87 -11.04
CA LEU A 151 -5.23 12.73 -12.21
C LEU A 151 -6.10 13.99 -12.10
N MET A 152 -7.31 13.90 -11.54
CA MET A 152 -8.17 15.07 -11.30
C MET A 152 -7.53 16.03 -10.29
N GLU A 153 -7.00 15.52 -9.18
CA GLU A 153 -6.33 16.33 -8.15
C GLU A 153 -5.08 17.03 -8.69
N ALA A 154 -4.38 16.40 -9.63
CA ALA A 154 -3.23 16.98 -10.33
C ALA A 154 -3.61 17.95 -11.46
N GLY A 155 -4.91 18.21 -11.70
CA GLY A 155 -5.38 19.07 -12.79
C GLY A 155 -5.30 18.45 -14.18
N MET A 156 -5.03 17.14 -14.28
CA MET A 156 -4.93 16.38 -15.53
C MET A 156 -6.27 15.76 -15.92
N ALA A 157 -7.34 16.57 -15.93
CA ALA A 157 -8.71 16.10 -16.10
C ALA A 157 -8.94 15.34 -17.42
N ASP A 158 -8.38 15.80 -18.53
CA ASP A 158 -8.50 15.12 -19.83
C ASP A 158 -7.96 13.69 -19.79
N LYS A 159 -6.83 13.49 -19.09
CA LYS A 159 -6.22 12.16 -18.93
C LYS A 159 -7.06 11.28 -18.02
N SER A 160 -7.58 11.84 -16.92
CA SER A 160 -8.50 11.16 -16.01
C SER A 160 -9.74 10.62 -16.74
N ILE A 161 -10.43 11.49 -17.47
CA ILE A 161 -11.60 11.13 -18.27
C ILE A 161 -11.20 10.12 -19.36
N GLY A 162 -10.03 10.31 -19.98
CA GLY A 162 -9.49 9.43 -21.03
C GLY A 162 -9.30 7.98 -20.58
N ILE A 163 -8.70 7.75 -19.42
CA ILE A 163 -8.47 6.39 -18.89
C ILE A 163 -9.80 5.72 -18.51
N THR A 164 -10.72 6.46 -17.89
CA THR A 164 -12.04 5.93 -17.50
C THR A 164 -12.89 5.60 -18.74
N ARG A 165 -12.86 6.45 -19.78
CA ARG A 165 -13.49 6.12 -21.07
C ARG A 165 -12.86 4.88 -21.70
N ALA A 166 -11.53 4.70 -21.61
CA ALA A 166 -10.86 3.53 -22.15
C ALA A 166 -11.25 2.24 -21.42
N TYR A 167 -11.40 2.31 -20.10
CA TYR A 167 -11.96 1.22 -19.31
C TYR A 167 -13.41 0.91 -19.73
N LEU A 168 -14.28 1.92 -19.79
CA LEU A 168 -15.69 1.74 -20.14
C LEU A 168 -15.89 1.17 -21.56
N ARG A 169 -15.01 1.49 -22.53
CA ARG A 169 -15.06 0.87 -23.87
C ARG A 169 -14.84 -0.65 -23.84
N ARG A 170 -14.04 -1.15 -22.90
CA ARG A 170 -13.79 -2.59 -22.71
C ARG A 170 -14.84 -3.25 -21.82
N HIS A 171 -15.47 -2.46 -20.94
CA HIS A 171 -16.51 -2.90 -20.01
C HIS A 171 -17.81 -2.09 -20.16
N PRO A 172 -18.49 -2.14 -21.32
CA PRO A 172 -19.63 -1.27 -21.62
C PRO A 172 -20.84 -1.44 -20.67
N ASP A 173 -20.91 -2.58 -19.99
CA ASP A 173 -21.98 -2.90 -19.03
C ASP A 173 -21.64 -2.50 -17.59
N SER A 174 -20.39 -2.06 -17.32
CA SER A 174 -19.97 -1.65 -15.98
C SER A 174 -20.72 -0.40 -15.54
N THR A 175 -21.60 -0.56 -14.56
CA THR A 175 -22.34 0.56 -13.97
C THR A 175 -21.40 1.44 -13.14
N ASP A 176 -20.43 0.85 -12.46
CA ASP A 176 -19.41 1.57 -11.70
C ASP A 176 -18.56 2.47 -12.61
N ALA A 177 -18.16 1.97 -13.78
CA ALA A 177 -17.41 2.76 -14.76
C ALA A 177 -18.24 3.92 -15.34
N LYS A 178 -19.54 3.71 -15.59
CA LYS A 178 -20.46 4.78 -16.03
C LYS A 178 -20.60 5.85 -14.94
N LEU A 179 -20.81 5.44 -13.69
CA LEU A 179 -20.94 6.36 -12.57
C LEU A 179 -19.67 7.15 -12.33
N GLU A 180 -18.50 6.50 -12.36
CA GLU A 180 -17.21 7.15 -12.22
C GLU A 180 -16.98 8.17 -13.34
N LEU A 181 -17.20 7.78 -14.60
CA LEU A 181 -17.06 8.70 -15.73
C LEU A 181 -17.98 9.92 -15.58
N ALA A 182 -19.23 9.72 -15.17
CA ALA A 182 -20.16 10.81 -14.94
C ALA A 182 -19.71 11.74 -13.80
N LEU A 183 -19.17 11.20 -12.71
CA LEU A 183 -18.62 11.99 -11.61
C LEU A 183 -17.45 12.86 -12.09
N LEU A 184 -16.53 12.30 -12.86
CA LEU A 184 -15.39 13.01 -13.44
C LEU A 184 -15.86 14.13 -14.38
N LEU A 185 -16.85 13.85 -15.24
CA LEU A 185 -17.44 14.84 -16.14
C LEU A 185 -18.15 15.96 -15.37
N VAL A 186 -18.89 15.66 -14.29
CA VAL A 186 -19.49 16.68 -13.41
C VAL A 186 -18.42 17.56 -12.76
N LYS A 187 -17.31 16.97 -12.27
CA LYS A 187 -16.18 17.72 -11.71
C LYS A 187 -15.51 18.61 -12.79
N HIS A 188 -15.39 18.11 -14.01
CA HIS A 188 -14.82 18.83 -15.15
C HIS A 188 -15.79 19.83 -15.80
N ARG A 189 -17.07 19.82 -15.39
CA ARG A 189 -18.18 20.67 -15.88
C ARG A 189 -18.73 20.29 -17.27
N ASP A 190 -18.44 19.09 -17.75
CA ASP A 190 -19.05 18.51 -18.95
C ASP A 190 -20.42 17.90 -18.62
N PHE A 191 -21.34 18.76 -18.16
CA PHE A 191 -22.62 18.33 -17.60
C PHE A 191 -23.52 17.60 -18.60
N SER A 192 -23.46 17.97 -19.88
CA SER A 192 -24.27 17.34 -20.93
C SER A 192 -23.85 15.89 -21.18
N GLU A 193 -22.55 15.61 -21.23
CA GLU A 193 -22.07 14.23 -21.36
C GLU A 193 -22.32 13.44 -20.07
N ALA A 194 -22.13 14.06 -18.90
CA ALA A 194 -22.47 13.43 -17.63
C ALA A 194 -23.94 12.98 -17.58
N GLU A 195 -24.88 13.84 -17.98
CA GLU A 195 -26.30 13.49 -18.07
C GLU A 195 -26.53 12.31 -19.04
N ALA A 196 -25.89 12.32 -20.22
CA ALA A 196 -26.03 11.25 -21.20
C ALA A 196 -25.56 9.89 -20.63
N ILE A 197 -24.40 9.88 -19.97
CA ILE A 197 -23.85 8.66 -19.33
C ILE A 197 -24.76 8.17 -18.20
N LEU A 198 -25.24 9.07 -17.35
CA LEU A 198 -26.12 8.71 -16.23
C LEU A 198 -27.49 8.22 -16.71
N ASN A 199 -28.04 8.77 -17.80
CA ASN A 199 -29.28 8.29 -18.43
C ASN A 199 -29.13 6.88 -19.02
N ALA A 200 -27.92 6.48 -19.42
CA ALA A 200 -27.64 5.15 -19.93
C ALA A 200 -27.55 4.07 -18.83
N ILE A 201 -27.61 4.44 -17.55
CA ILE A 201 -27.66 3.49 -16.43
C ILE A 201 -29.09 2.97 -16.26
N PRO A 202 -29.34 1.65 -16.43
CA PRO A 202 -30.68 1.07 -16.32
C PRO A 202 -31.31 1.34 -14.94
N GLN A 203 -32.61 1.58 -14.90
CA GLN A 203 -33.32 1.93 -13.65
C GLN A 203 -33.05 0.95 -12.50
N LYS A 204 -32.99 -0.35 -12.80
CA LYS A 204 -32.69 -1.43 -11.81
C LYS A 204 -31.27 -1.37 -11.21
N ASN A 205 -30.34 -0.69 -11.88
CA ASN A 205 -28.95 -0.53 -11.45
C ASN A 205 -28.68 0.87 -10.90
N ARG A 206 -29.67 1.77 -10.87
CA ARG A 206 -29.48 3.11 -10.31
C ARG A 206 -29.39 3.00 -8.79
N THR A 207 -28.41 3.69 -8.23
CA THR A 207 -28.23 3.87 -6.79
C THR A 207 -28.58 5.32 -6.39
N PRO A 208 -28.72 5.62 -5.09
CA PRO A 208 -28.84 7.02 -4.63
C PRO A 208 -27.75 7.93 -5.19
N LEU A 209 -26.53 7.41 -5.37
CA LEU A 209 -25.39 8.16 -5.91
C LEU A 209 -25.58 8.53 -7.39
N VAL A 210 -26.14 7.62 -8.19
CA VAL A 210 -26.50 7.91 -9.60
C VAL A 210 -27.53 9.04 -9.67
N ASN A 211 -28.54 8.99 -8.81
CA ASN A 211 -29.57 10.03 -8.77
C ASN A 211 -29.02 11.38 -8.27
N TYR A 212 -28.12 11.36 -7.29
CA TYR A 212 -27.41 12.55 -6.83
C TYR A 212 -26.58 13.20 -7.94
N TYR A 213 -25.77 12.43 -8.67
CA TYR A 213 -24.96 12.99 -9.75
C TYR A 213 -25.78 13.43 -10.96
N GLN A 214 -26.94 12.81 -11.22
CA GLN A 214 -27.88 13.31 -12.22
C GLN A 214 -28.37 14.70 -11.85
N SER A 215 -28.77 14.89 -10.59
CA SER A 215 -29.16 16.21 -10.10
C SER A 215 -28.01 17.21 -10.23
N ARG A 216 -26.77 16.82 -9.93
CA ARG A 216 -25.59 17.70 -10.05
C ARG A 216 -25.37 18.15 -11.50
N ALA A 217 -25.49 17.25 -12.47
CA ALA A 217 -25.41 17.58 -13.89
C ALA A 217 -26.53 18.54 -14.31
N LEU A 218 -27.78 18.25 -13.93
CA LEU A 218 -28.94 19.10 -14.23
C LEU A 218 -28.81 20.52 -13.68
N VAL A 219 -28.34 20.65 -12.43
CA VAL A 219 -28.04 21.97 -11.83
C VAL A 219 -26.96 22.69 -12.62
N GLY A 220 -25.89 22.00 -13.02
CA GLY A 220 -24.83 22.58 -13.86
C GLY A 220 -25.29 23.04 -15.24
N MET A 221 -26.37 22.47 -15.76
CA MET A 221 -27.04 22.88 -17.00
C MET A 221 -28.17 23.90 -16.79
N GLU A 222 -28.27 24.52 -15.61
CA GLU A 222 -29.32 25.50 -15.28
C GLU A 222 -30.75 24.92 -15.37
N ARG A 223 -30.91 23.61 -15.12
CA ARG A 223 -32.19 22.88 -15.08
C ARG A 223 -32.56 22.41 -13.67
N PRO A 224 -32.61 23.29 -12.64
CA PRO A 224 -32.84 22.88 -11.25
C PRO A 224 -34.24 22.30 -11.00
N ALA A 225 -35.25 22.69 -11.79
CA ALA A 225 -36.60 22.15 -11.65
C ALA A 225 -36.64 20.63 -11.89
N GLU A 226 -35.87 20.12 -12.86
CA GLU A 226 -35.76 18.69 -13.15
C GLU A 226 -34.88 17.98 -12.10
N ALA A 227 -33.86 18.67 -11.58
CA ALA A 227 -32.92 18.14 -10.59
C ALA A 227 -33.62 17.72 -9.28
N ILE A 228 -34.64 18.47 -8.85
CA ILE A 228 -35.40 18.21 -7.60
C ILE A 228 -35.95 16.78 -7.58
N ALA A 229 -36.50 16.29 -8.71
CA ALA A 229 -37.08 14.95 -8.78
C ALA A 229 -36.02 13.85 -8.54
N TYR A 230 -34.79 14.06 -8.99
CA TYR A 230 -33.70 13.10 -8.78
C TYR A 230 -33.14 13.16 -7.34
N LEU A 231 -33.06 14.35 -6.72
CA LEU A 231 -32.69 14.47 -5.30
C LEU A 231 -33.70 13.79 -4.39
N GLN A 232 -35.00 13.95 -4.68
CA GLN A 232 -36.06 13.29 -3.92
C GLN A 232 -35.93 11.76 -3.99
N LYS A 233 -35.61 11.21 -5.18
CA LYS A 233 -35.33 9.76 -5.33
C LYS A 233 -34.11 9.34 -4.51
N ALA A 234 -33.02 10.08 -4.60
CA ALA A 234 -31.78 9.77 -3.87
C ALA A 234 -31.99 9.68 -2.36
N ILE A 235 -32.78 10.59 -1.77
CA ILE A 235 -33.04 10.61 -0.33
C ILE A 235 -34.01 9.50 0.10
N LYS A 236 -35.01 9.17 -0.73
CA LYS A 236 -35.99 8.12 -0.42
C LYS A 236 -35.38 6.71 -0.39
N GLU A 237 -34.30 6.51 -1.13
CA GLU A 237 -33.62 5.22 -1.30
C GLU A 237 -32.39 5.06 -0.36
N MET A 238 -32.14 6.01 0.55
CA MET A 238 -31.17 5.93 1.65
C MET A 238 -31.76 5.22 2.87
#